data_AF-A0A3N5JDA6-F1
#
_entry.id   AF-A0A3N5JDA6-F1
#
_cell.length_a   1.000
_cell.length_b   1.000
_cell.length_c   1.000
_cell.angle_alpha   90.00
_cell.angle_beta   90.00
_cell.angle_gamma   90.00
#
_symmetry.space_group_name_H-M   'P 1'
#
loop_
_entity.id
_entity.type
_entity.pdbx_description
1 polymer ?
#
loop_
_entity_poly.entity_id
_entity_poly.type
_entity_poly.pdbx_seq_one_letter_code
_entity_poly.pdbx_strand_id
1 'polypeptide(L)'
;MARIERHLAPDPFFVPPVLAPSDLAAQPILGRLWSLAYRELEQAERVVFLGYSLPPAGLAASVLFREACGHLRPSQIEVVNLAASEEERRNLRASYRHVFPAIPDDRFDFRGVREWSHAWCQDGNA
;
A
#
# COMPACT_ATOMS: atom_id res chain seq x y z
N MET A 1 -30.30 -5.37 -10.52
CA MET A 1 -28.87 -5.20 -10.14
C MET A 1 -28.01 -4.48 -11.19
N ALA A 2 -28.55 -3.98 -12.31
CA ALA A 2 -27.75 -3.46 -13.45
C ALA A 2 -27.28 -1.97 -13.36
N ARG A 3 -27.52 -1.25 -12.26
CA ARG A 3 -27.28 0.21 -12.19
C ARG A 3 -25.91 0.61 -11.63
N ILE A 4 -25.29 -0.23 -10.80
CA ILE A 4 -23.98 0.06 -10.18
C ILE A 4 -22.85 -0.19 -11.16
N GLU A 5 -22.96 -1.22 -12.01
CA GLU A 5 -21.90 -1.67 -12.93
C GLU A 5 -21.48 -0.59 -13.94
N ARG A 6 -22.40 0.28 -14.37
CA ARG A 6 -22.07 1.39 -15.29
C ARG A 6 -21.23 2.49 -14.63
N HIS A 7 -21.29 2.64 -13.30
CA HIS A 7 -20.47 3.59 -12.55
C HIS A 7 -19.07 3.03 -12.22
N LEU A 8 -18.81 1.76 -12.54
CA LEU A 8 -17.50 1.12 -12.37
C LEU A 8 -16.66 1.13 -13.65
N ALA A 9 -17.19 1.67 -14.76
CA ALA A 9 -16.39 1.91 -15.94
C ALA A 9 -15.32 2.97 -15.61
N PRO A 10 -14.02 2.66 -15.69
CA PRO A 10 -12.97 3.60 -15.35
C PRO A 10 -12.93 4.70 -16.40
N ASP A 11 -13.44 5.88 -16.04
CA ASP A 11 -13.24 7.12 -16.81
C ASP A 11 -11.98 7.80 -16.27
N PRO A 12 -11.01 8.20 -17.11
CA PRO A 12 -9.83 8.92 -16.64
C PRO A 12 -10.24 10.20 -15.94
N PHE A 13 -9.92 10.31 -14.64
CA PHE A 13 -10.18 11.51 -13.88
C PHE A 13 -8.90 11.97 -13.18
N PHE A 14 -8.69 13.29 -13.15
CA PHE A 14 -7.64 13.88 -12.33
C PHE A 14 -8.18 14.03 -10.92
N VAL A 15 -7.47 13.49 -9.93
CA VAL A 15 -7.70 13.83 -8.53
C VAL A 15 -7.04 15.20 -8.30
N PRO A 16 -7.81 16.29 -8.14
CA PRO A 16 -7.21 17.58 -7.85
C PRO A 16 -6.49 17.50 -6.49
N PRO A 17 -5.38 18.22 -6.28
CA PRO A 17 -4.79 18.34 -4.96
C PRO A 17 -5.82 18.96 -4.02
N VAL A 18 -6.36 18.15 -3.11
CA VAL A 18 -7.39 18.59 -2.16
C VAL A 18 -6.70 19.22 -0.96
N LEU A 19 -6.83 20.54 -0.81
CA LEU A 19 -6.26 21.30 0.32
C LEU A 19 -6.87 20.90 1.67
N ALA A 20 -8.16 20.55 1.69
CA ALA A 20 -8.89 20.11 2.87
C ALA A 20 -9.55 18.74 2.60
N PRO A 21 -8.94 17.62 3.01
CA PRO A 21 -9.49 16.29 2.77
C PRO A 21 -10.79 16.01 3.52
N SER A 22 -11.35 16.97 4.28
CA SER A 22 -12.56 16.81 5.09
C SER A 22 -13.80 16.46 4.26
N ASP A 23 -14.02 17.15 3.13
CA ASP A 23 -15.22 16.93 2.30
C ASP A 23 -15.14 15.61 1.53
N LEU A 24 -13.91 15.20 1.21
CA LEU A 24 -13.61 13.91 0.62
C LEU A 24 -13.77 12.80 1.68
N ALA A 25 -13.22 12.97 2.88
CA ALA A 25 -13.37 12.03 3.99
C ALA A 25 -14.83 11.88 4.46
N ALA A 26 -15.65 12.93 4.29
CA ALA A 26 -17.08 12.88 4.57
C ALA A 26 -17.88 12.03 3.56
N GLN A 27 -17.28 11.63 2.43
CA GLN A 27 -17.95 10.76 1.47
C GLN A 27 -18.13 9.34 2.05
N PRO A 28 -19.37 8.84 2.23
CA PRO A 28 -19.61 7.55 2.87
C PRO A 28 -18.93 6.37 2.18
N ILE A 29 -18.73 6.47 0.86
CA ILE A 29 -18.04 5.44 0.08
C ILE A 29 -16.58 5.27 0.51
N LEU A 30 -15.88 6.36 0.85
CA LEU A 30 -14.48 6.29 1.27
C LEU A 30 -14.35 5.70 2.67
N GLY A 31 -15.24 6.08 3.59
CA GLY A 31 -15.33 5.44 4.90
C GLY A 31 -15.53 3.93 4.78
N ARG A 32 -16.45 3.49 3.90
CA ARG A 32 -16.66 2.07 3.63
C ARG A 32 -15.44 1.38 3.02
N LEU A 33 -14.77 2.00 2.04
CA LEU A 33 -13.56 1.44 1.43
C LEU A 33 -12.43 1.30 2.47
N TRP A 34 -12.26 2.28 3.37
CA TRP A 34 -11.31 2.20 4.48
C TRP A 34 -11.65 1.12 5.49
N SER A 35 -12.91 0.96 5.88
CA SER A 35 -13.30 -0.15 6.76
C SER A 35 -13.05 -1.51 6.12
N LEU A 36 -13.30 -1.65 4.81
CA LEU A 36 -12.99 -2.87 4.07
C LEU A 36 -11.48 -3.11 4.04
N ALA A 37 -10.69 -2.12 3.61
CA ALA A 37 -9.23 -2.24 3.57
C ALA A 37 -8.63 -2.60 4.93
N TYR A 38 -9.10 -1.97 6.02
CA TYR A 38 -8.68 -2.30 7.37
C TYR A 38 -8.91 -3.77 7.70
N ARG A 39 -10.14 -4.26 7.48
CA ARG A 39 -10.50 -5.65 7.82
C ARG A 39 -9.71 -6.66 6.99
N GLU A 40 -9.54 -6.42 5.69
CA GLU A 40 -8.76 -7.32 4.83
C GLU A 40 -7.29 -7.34 5.25
N LEU A 41 -6.71 -6.20 5.66
CA LEU A 41 -5.35 -6.12 6.17
C LEU A 41 -5.20 -6.82 7.53
N GLU A 42 -6.15 -6.63 8.44
CA GLU A 42 -6.19 -7.28 9.76
C GLU A 42 -6.26 -8.81 9.68
N GLN A 43 -6.91 -9.34 8.63
CA GLN A 43 -7.03 -10.78 8.40
C GLN A 43 -5.91 -11.34 7.52
N ALA A 44 -5.08 -10.48 6.91
CA ALA A 44 -4.01 -10.92 6.03
C ALA A 44 -2.93 -11.69 6.83
N GLU A 45 -2.40 -12.76 6.25
CA GLU A 45 -1.25 -13.49 6.77
C GLU A 45 0.09 -12.94 6.24
N ARG A 46 0.03 -12.18 5.15
CA ARG A 46 1.17 -11.55 4.48
C ARG A 46 0.70 -10.32 3.71
N VAL A 47 1.50 -9.25 3.73
CA VAL A 47 1.23 -8.02 2.98
C VAL A 47 2.43 -7.66 2.12
N VAL A 48 2.18 -7.45 0.83
CA VAL A 48 3.18 -6.98 -0.13
C VAL A 48 2.78 -5.61 -0.63
N PHE A 49 3.64 -4.62 -0.42
CA PHE A 49 3.45 -3.27 -0.95
C PHE A 49 4.11 -3.14 -2.32
N LEU A 50 3.32 -2.92 -3.36
CA LEU A 50 3.79 -2.81 -4.75
C LEU A 50 3.79 -1.36 -5.22
N GLY A 51 4.96 -0.81 -5.54
CA GLY A 51 5.12 0.53 -6.12
C GLY A 51 4.70 1.69 -5.20
N TYR A 52 4.38 1.41 -3.94
CA TYR A 52 3.95 2.42 -2.99
C TYR A 52 5.16 2.99 -2.24
N SER A 53 5.28 4.32 -2.21
CA SER A 53 6.43 4.99 -1.59
C SER A 53 6.22 5.36 -0.13
N LEU A 54 4.98 5.19 0.38
CA LEU A 54 4.58 5.57 1.74
C LEU A 54 5.04 7.00 2.07
N PRO A 55 4.56 8.01 1.34
CA PRO A 55 5.06 9.37 1.47
C PRO A 55 4.81 9.90 2.90
N PRO A 56 5.73 10.70 3.48
CA PRO A 56 5.61 11.21 4.84
C PRO A 56 4.31 11.98 5.12
N ALA A 57 3.75 12.65 4.11
CA ALA A 57 2.48 13.37 4.19
C ALA A 57 1.24 12.44 4.26
N GLY A 58 1.40 11.14 4.00
CA GLY A 58 0.33 10.14 3.96
C GLY A 58 -0.07 9.60 5.33
N LEU A 59 -0.36 10.49 6.31
CA LEU A 59 -0.62 10.09 7.70
C LEU A 59 -1.73 9.04 7.82
N ALA A 60 -2.83 9.19 7.07
CA ALA A 60 -3.96 8.27 7.12
C ALA A 60 -3.57 6.84 6.70
N ALA A 61 -2.78 6.70 5.64
CA ALA A 61 -2.29 5.40 5.19
C ALA A 61 -1.31 4.81 6.20
N SER A 62 -0.39 5.61 6.74
CA SER A 62 0.54 5.18 7.79
C SER A 62 -0.16 4.69 9.05
N VAL A 63 -1.24 5.35 9.47
CA VAL A 63 -2.07 4.91 10.61
C VAL A 63 -2.78 3.59 10.27
N LEU A 64 -3.44 3.51 9.11
CA LEU A 64 -4.14 2.30 8.65
C LEU A 64 -3.19 1.09 8.65
N PHE A 65 -2.02 1.20 8.02
CA PHE A 65 -1.09 0.09 7.94
C PHE A 65 -0.48 -0.28 9.29
N ARG A 66 -0.19 0.70 10.15
CA ARG A 66 0.35 0.42 11.49
C ARG A 66 -0.68 -0.32 12.36
N GLU A 67 -1.93 0.07 12.29
CA GLU A 67 -3.00 -0.54 13.10
C GLU A 67 -3.41 -1.90 12.53
N ALA A 68 -3.78 -1.94 11.25
CA ALA A 68 -4.33 -3.16 10.63
C ALA A 68 -3.28 -4.25 10.41
N CYS A 69 -2.00 -3.91 10.23
CA CYS A 69 -0.94 -4.92 10.06
C CYS A 69 -0.15 -5.18 11.34
N GLY A 70 -0.60 -4.68 12.50
CA GLY A 70 0.15 -4.78 13.77
C GLY A 70 0.37 -6.23 14.26
N HIS A 71 -0.46 -7.17 13.83
CA HIS A 71 -0.33 -8.60 14.13
C HIS A 71 0.73 -9.32 13.27
N LEU A 72 1.16 -8.71 12.16
CA LEU A 72 2.12 -9.31 11.25
C LEU A 72 3.54 -9.22 11.80
N ARG A 73 4.29 -10.33 11.68
CA ARG A 73 5.73 -10.31 11.93
C ARG A 73 6.43 -9.56 10.80
N PRO A 74 7.60 -8.96 11.06
CA PRO A 74 8.37 -8.27 10.02
C PRO A 74 8.68 -9.12 8.77
N SER A 75 8.78 -10.45 8.92
CA SER A 75 9.01 -11.38 7.81
C SER A 75 7.80 -11.55 6.88
N GLN A 76 6.60 -11.17 7.33
CA GLN A 76 5.33 -11.25 6.60
C GLN A 76 5.00 -9.95 5.85
N ILE A 77 5.89 -8.96 5.94
CA ILE A 77 5.77 -7.68 5.23
C ILE A 77 6.87 -7.63 4.18
N GLU A 78 6.50 -7.27 2.96
CA GLU A 78 7.42 -7.12 1.84
C GLU A 78 7.13 -5.83 1.08
N VAL A 79 8.19 -5.18 0.59
CA VAL A 79 8.13 -3.93 -0.14
C VAL A 79 8.81 -4.12 -1.47
N VAL A 80 8.07 -3.92 -2.56
CA VAL A 80 8.58 -4.01 -3.92
C VAL A 80 8.40 -2.65 -4.56
N ASN A 81 9.50 -1.98 -4.87
CA ASN A 81 9.44 -0.66 -5.49
C ASN A 81 10.59 -0.46 -6.47
N LEU A 82 10.50 0.54 -7.35
CA LEU A 82 11.62 0.96 -8.17
C LEU A 82 12.40 2.05 -7.43
N ALA A 83 13.72 1.92 -7.41
CA ALA A 83 14.62 2.95 -6.90
C ALA A 83 15.89 3.00 -7.76
N ALA A 84 16.07 4.11 -8.45
CA ALA A 84 17.17 4.39 -9.36
C ALA A 84 18.46 4.74 -8.63
N SER A 85 18.37 5.27 -7.41
CA SER A 85 19.53 5.68 -6.61
C SER A 85 19.55 5.06 -5.21
N GLU A 86 20.74 5.00 -4.60
CA GLU A 86 20.89 4.59 -3.19
C GLU A 86 20.19 5.56 -2.22
N GLU A 87 20.09 6.83 -2.59
CA GLU A 87 19.34 7.83 -1.81
C GLU A 87 17.85 7.49 -1.78
N GLU A 88 17.26 7.17 -2.93
CA GLU A 88 15.86 6.74 -3.02
C GLU A 88 15.61 5.45 -2.22
N ARG A 89 16.52 4.47 -2.30
CA ARG A 89 16.45 3.23 -1.51
C ARG A 89 16.46 3.53 -0.02
N ARG A 90 17.36 4.42 0.42
CA ARG A 90 17.45 4.84 1.83
C ARG A 90 16.17 5.54 2.29
N ASN A 91 15.64 6.44 1.47
CA ASN A 91 14.42 7.18 1.78
C ASN A 91 13.20 6.25 1.87
N LEU A 92 13.06 5.30 0.94
CA LEU A 92 12.01 4.28 0.99
C LEU A 92 12.13 3.42 2.24
N ARG A 93 13.32 2.91 2.57
CA ARG A 93 13.55 2.15 3.82
C ARG A 93 13.17 2.97 5.05
N ALA A 94 13.54 4.25 5.08
CA ALA A 94 13.21 5.14 6.19
C ALA A 94 11.68 5.36 6.34
N SER A 95 10.97 5.61 5.23
CA SER A 95 9.51 5.74 5.23
C SER A 95 8.83 4.50 5.78
N TYR A 96 9.21 3.31 5.29
CA TYR A 96 8.62 2.06 5.75
C TYR A 96 8.96 1.74 7.20
N ARG A 97 10.18 2.04 7.66
CA ARG A 97 10.56 1.86 9.07
C ARG A 97 9.83 2.79 10.03
N HIS A 98 9.28 3.91 9.56
CA HIS A 98 8.42 4.74 10.39
C HIS A 98 7.10 4.03 10.75
N VAL A 99 6.60 3.15 9.88
CA VAL A 99 5.37 2.38 10.08
C VAL A 99 5.66 0.98 10.63
N PHE A 100 6.75 0.36 10.16
CA PHE A 100 7.20 -0.99 10.53
C PHE A 100 8.66 -0.96 11.02
N PRO A 101 8.93 -0.56 12.27
CA PRO A 101 10.30 -0.31 12.74
C PRO A 101 11.27 -1.50 12.63
N ALA A 102 10.75 -2.71 12.72
CA ALA A 102 11.54 -3.95 12.73
C ALA A 102 11.67 -4.62 11.36
N ILE A 103 11.25 -3.97 10.26
CA ILE A 103 11.35 -4.56 8.92
C ILE A 103 12.83 -4.73 8.49
N PRO A 104 13.28 -5.96 8.19
CA PRO A 104 14.66 -6.21 7.80
C PRO A 104 14.93 -5.81 6.34
N ASP A 105 16.21 -5.61 6.01
CA ASP A 105 16.60 -5.05 4.71
C ASP A 105 16.31 -5.96 3.52
N ASP A 106 16.23 -7.27 3.76
CA ASP A 106 15.95 -8.31 2.78
C ASP A 106 14.47 -8.38 2.35
N ARG A 107 13.60 -7.63 3.03
CA ARG A 107 12.18 -7.47 2.67
C ARG A 107 11.94 -6.37 1.64
N PHE A 108 13.00 -5.68 1.20
CA PHE A 108 12.91 -4.63 0.19
C PHE A 108 13.48 -5.14 -1.13
N ASP A 109 12.60 -5.28 -2.12
CA ASP A 109 12.96 -5.59 -3.49
C ASP A 109 12.93 -4.31 -4.34
N PHE A 110 14.08 -3.96 -4.92
CA PHE A 110 14.25 -2.79 -5.78
C PHE A 110 14.31 -3.11 -7.28
N ARG A 111 14.08 -4.36 -7.68
CA ARG A 111 14.11 -4.80 -9.09
C ARG A 111 12.90 -4.29 -9.87
N GLY A 112 11.79 -4.04 -9.18
CA GLY A 112 10.52 -3.62 -9.78
C GLY A 112 9.43 -4.68 -9.70
N VAL A 113 8.18 -4.23 -9.85
CA VAL A 113 6.98 -5.08 -9.72
C VAL A 113 6.91 -6.14 -10.83
N ARG A 114 7.43 -5.84 -12.02
CA ARG A 114 7.39 -6.77 -13.15
C ARG A 114 8.30 -7.97 -12.90
N GLU A 115 9.55 -7.71 -12.56
CA GLU A 115 10.57 -8.72 -12.28
C GLU A 115 10.18 -9.55 -11.06
N TRP A 116 9.65 -8.89 -10.02
CA TRP A 116 9.14 -9.55 -8.82
C TRP A 116 7.95 -10.47 -9.12
N SER A 117 6.97 -10.03 -9.91
CA SER A 117 5.79 -10.84 -10.22
C SER A 117 6.12 -12.06 -11.07
N HIS A 118 7.12 -11.97 -11.96
CA HIS A 118 7.63 -13.13 -12.68
C HIS A 118 8.24 -14.18 -11.75
N ALA A 119 9.06 -13.77 -10.77
CA ALA A 119 9.61 -14.69 -9.78
C ALA A 119 8.51 -15.30 -8.90
N TRP A 120 7.56 -14.49 -8.44
CA TRP A 120 6.45 -14.93 -7.61
C TRP A 120 5.62 -16.04 -8.25
N CYS A 121 5.28 -15.90 -9.54
CA CYS A 121 4.54 -16.91 -10.29
C CYS A 121 5.33 -18.20 -10.50
N GLN A 122 6.66 -18.12 -10.61
CA GLN A 122 7.53 -19.30 -10.76
C GLN A 122 7.68 -20.09 -9.46
N ASP A 123 7.61 -19.40 -8.31
CA ASP A 123 7.72 -20.00 -6.98
C ASP A 123 6.43 -20.70 -6.51
N GLY A 124 5.35 -20.69 -7.31
CA GLY A 124 4.09 -21.37 -6.98
C GLY A 124 3.30 -20.71 -5.85
N ASN A 125 3.58 -19.43 -5.54
CA ASN A 125 2.89 -18.65 -4.51
C ASN A 125 1.60 -17.99 -5.00
N ALA A 126 1.06 -18.43 -6.14
CA ALA A 126 -0.12 -17.89 -6.80
C ALA A 126 -1.39 -18.70 -6.48
#